data_AF-A0A0Q9QQK8-F1
#
_entry.id   AF-A0A0Q9QQK8-F1
#
_cell.length_a   1.000
_cell.length_b   1.000
_cell.length_c   1.000
_cell.angle_alpha   90.00
_cell.angle_beta   90.00
_cell.angle_gamma   90.00
#
_symmetry.space_group_name_H-M   'P 1'
#
loop_
_entity.id
_entity.type
_entity.pdbx_description
1 polymer ?
#
loop_
_entity_poly.entity_id
_entity_poly.type
_entity_poly.pdbx_seq_one_letter_code
_entity_poly.pdbx_strand_id
1 'polypeptide(L)'
;MRKPADDKQFSGNVVVEMLNPSNLFDLNIGWAMTSRQIVDNGDAWVGITAKPISVEALKNFDAERYGSLSFANPLPLSDPRNCQQVAADSSRTTENGLVWDIYSQVGAWLRSDAPTNPLAYGGEATLVDKAYGFGYSQTGGYLANYINGVQPHVVEQDGAPIYDGYIVGVAGGAFAGAYPMNQCESAPPAADPRRQFNDVGVPIIRMMSQSDYLFGIGSRRPDSDLPGDKYRHYEMAGAGHATPDELYFSAQPDDIIAAGRTVPPMNCNEGPRSRFPSSIFFNAALKNLDLWVREDIAPPSADPILVENGSPVLDQFGNVQGGLRSPFLDVPTSTWFGTATGASFCFIAGYERPFDEDTLNSLYPTHGSYVKAVKQNVRELESQRFLTKDDARSLHREAARAEIP
;
A
#
# COMPACT_ATOMS: atom_id res chain seq x y z
N MET A 1 4.87 -9.54 -13.28
CA MET A 1 5.83 -10.08 -12.29
C MET A 1 7.17 -9.40 -12.47
N ARG A 2 7.89 -9.17 -11.38
CA ARG A 2 9.29 -8.73 -11.33
C ARG A 2 10.02 -9.68 -10.38
N LYS A 3 11.18 -10.21 -10.77
CA LYS A 3 11.94 -11.17 -9.96
C LYS A 3 13.42 -11.12 -10.31
N PRO A 4 14.33 -11.61 -9.46
CA PRO A 4 15.72 -11.82 -9.84
C PRO A 4 15.84 -12.68 -11.11
N ALA A 5 16.85 -12.36 -11.92
CA ALA A 5 17.13 -13.12 -13.15
C ALA A 5 17.77 -14.48 -12.83
N ASP A 6 18.60 -14.52 -11.79
CA ASP A 6 19.34 -15.68 -11.29
C ASP A 6 18.65 -16.20 -10.01
N ASP A 7 18.44 -17.51 -9.92
CA ASP A 7 17.80 -18.16 -8.77
C ASP A 7 18.62 -17.99 -7.50
N LYS A 8 19.95 -17.91 -7.60
CA LYS A 8 20.85 -17.69 -6.46
C LYS A 8 20.71 -16.31 -5.82
N GLN A 9 20.08 -15.37 -6.51
CA GLN A 9 19.80 -14.03 -6.00
C GLN A 9 18.37 -13.91 -5.46
N PHE A 10 17.55 -14.95 -5.59
CA PHE A 10 16.20 -14.98 -5.04
C PHE A 10 16.23 -15.26 -3.55
N SER A 11 15.63 -14.37 -2.76
CA SER A 11 15.55 -14.50 -1.30
C SER A 11 14.60 -15.62 -0.83
N GLY A 12 13.74 -16.12 -1.73
CA GLY A 12 12.62 -16.97 -1.40
C GLY A 12 11.35 -16.20 -1.02
N ASN A 13 11.38 -14.86 -0.97
CA ASN A 13 10.21 -14.05 -0.67
C ASN A 13 9.46 -13.61 -1.93
N VAL A 14 8.14 -13.67 -1.92
CA VAL A 14 7.29 -13.08 -2.95
C VAL A 14 6.25 -12.14 -2.35
N VAL A 15 6.20 -10.90 -2.83
CA VAL A 15 5.14 -9.94 -2.54
C VAL A 15 4.05 -10.05 -3.61
N VAL A 16 2.82 -10.34 -3.21
CA VAL A 16 1.68 -10.52 -4.12
C VAL A 16 0.67 -9.40 -3.91
N GLU A 17 0.60 -8.52 -4.90
CA GLU A 17 -0.17 -7.28 -4.87
C GLU A 17 -1.45 -7.40 -5.73
N MET A 18 -2.60 -7.13 -5.13
CA MET A 18 -3.79 -6.77 -5.92
C MET A 18 -3.62 -5.34 -6.43
N LEU A 19 -3.49 -5.19 -7.75
CA LEU A 19 -3.26 -3.90 -8.40
C LEU A 19 -4.45 -2.99 -8.22
N ASN A 20 -4.18 -1.75 -7.84
CA ASN A 20 -5.21 -0.81 -7.48
C ASN A 20 -5.94 -0.27 -8.74
N PRO A 21 -7.28 -0.38 -8.84
CA PRO A 21 -8.02 -0.01 -10.04
C PRO A 21 -8.66 1.40 -9.95
N SER A 22 -8.30 2.23 -8.97
CA SER A 22 -9.00 3.49 -8.68
C SER A 22 -8.96 4.51 -9.84
N ASN A 23 -7.93 4.46 -10.69
CA ASN A 23 -7.87 5.25 -11.92
C ASN A 23 -8.53 4.54 -13.13
N LEU A 24 -9.29 3.46 -12.89
CA LEU A 24 -9.95 2.62 -13.89
C LEU A 24 -8.98 1.84 -14.81
N PHE A 25 -7.73 1.74 -14.39
CA PHE A 25 -6.69 0.85 -14.92
C PHE A 25 -5.79 0.42 -13.76
N ASP A 26 -4.92 -0.56 -14.00
CA ASP A 26 -4.06 -1.12 -12.95
C ASP A 26 -2.95 -0.15 -12.52
N LEU A 27 -2.89 0.11 -11.21
CA LEU A 27 -1.80 0.82 -10.55
C LEU A 27 -1.03 -0.15 -9.64
N ASN A 28 0.27 -0.25 -9.85
CA ASN A 28 1.21 -1.04 -9.04
C ASN A 28 1.81 -0.20 -7.90
N ILE A 29 0.95 0.28 -7.02
CA ILE A 29 1.32 1.23 -5.95
C ILE A 29 2.19 0.56 -4.89
N GLY A 30 1.93 -0.71 -4.56
CA GLY A 30 2.78 -1.49 -3.65
C GLY A 30 4.20 -1.58 -4.17
N TRP A 31 4.38 -1.89 -5.46
CA TRP A 31 5.69 -1.78 -6.11
C TRP A 31 6.26 -0.36 -6.05
N ALA A 32 5.47 0.68 -6.35
CA ALA A 32 5.94 2.06 -6.30
C ALA A 32 6.50 2.42 -4.90
N MET A 33 5.85 1.94 -3.84
CA MET A 33 6.23 2.21 -2.46
C MET A 33 7.37 1.35 -1.92
N THR A 34 7.52 0.10 -2.41
CA THR A 34 8.43 -0.90 -1.82
C THR A 34 9.52 -1.43 -2.75
N SER A 35 9.58 -0.96 -4.01
CA SER A 35 10.49 -1.51 -5.02
C SER A 35 11.95 -1.53 -4.60
N ARG A 36 12.43 -0.50 -3.88
CA ARG A 36 13.81 -0.48 -3.37
C ARG A 36 14.05 -1.63 -2.41
N GLN A 37 13.21 -1.80 -1.39
CA GLN A 37 13.34 -2.89 -0.43
C GLN A 37 13.20 -4.27 -1.10
N ILE A 38 12.27 -4.44 -2.05
CA ILE A 38 12.10 -5.70 -2.81
C ILE A 38 13.37 -6.03 -3.60
N VAL A 39 13.93 -5.06 -4.32
CA VAL A 39 15.14 -5.26 -5.13
C VAL A 39 16.36 -5.50 -4.26
N ASP A 40 16.55 -4.70 -3.20
CA ASP A 40 17.71 -4.79 -2.31
C ASP A 40 17.75 -6.13 -1.56
N ASN A 41 16.59 -6.73 -1.26
CA ASN A 41 16.50 -8.01 -0.57
C ASN A 41 16.60 -9.23 -1.52
N GLY A 42 16.38 -9.02 -2.83
CA GLY A 42 16.28 -10.12 -3.80
C GLY A 42 14.90 -10.79 -3.84
N ASP A 43 13.84 -10.05 -3.47
CA ASP A 43 12.47 -10.56 -3.45
C ASP A 43 11.84 -10.55 -4.86
N ALA A 44 10.81 -11.39 -5.05
CA ALA A 44 9.94 -11.32 -6.21
C ALA A 44 8.68 -10.49 -5.90
N TRP A 45 8.09 -9.91 -6.94
CA TRP A 45 6.82 -9.19 -6.88
C TRP A 45 5.87 -9.63 -7.99
N VAL A 46 4.60 -9.85 -7.63
CA VAL A 46 3.54 -10.29 -8.54
C VAL A 46 2.32 -9.39 -8.36
N GLY A 47 2.04 -8.58 -9.37
CA GLY A 47 0.78 -7.84 -9.47
C GLY A 47 -0.33 -8.67 -10.10
N ILE A 48 -1.54 -8.57 -9.56
CA ILE A 48 -2.77 -9.21 -10.03
C ILE A 48 -3.79 -8.13 -10.37
N THR A 49 -4.27 -8.12 -11.61
CA THR A 49 -5.41 -7.29 -12.03
C THR A 49 -6.64 -7.68 -11.22
N ALA A 50 -7.13 -6.76 -10.40
CA ALA A 50 -8.10 -7.08 -9.34
C ALA A 50 -9.56 -6.73 -9.70
N LYS A 51 -9.81 -6.13 -10.88
CA LYS A 51 -11.13 -5.59 -11.22
C LYS A 51 -11.48 -5.69 -12.70
N PRO A 52 -12.76 -5.90 -13.06
CA PRO A 52 -13.19 -5.97 -14.47
C PRO A 52 -12.83 -4.73 -15.30
N ILE A 53 -12.93 -3.53 -14.71
CA ILE A 53 -12.64 -2.27 -15.43
C ILE A 53 -11.17 -2.17 -15.87
N SER A 54 -10.24 -2.73 -15.09
CA SER A 54 -8.83 -2.81 -15.46
C SER A 54 -8.61 -3.81 -16.59
N VAL A 55 -9.33 -4.94 -16.60
CA VAL A 55 -9.29 -5.91 -17.70
C VAL A 55 -9.80 -5.29 -19.00
N GLU A 56 -10.86 -4.48 -18.94
CA GLU A 56 -11.34 -3.72 -20.09
C GLU A 56 -10.27 -2.73 -20.60
N ALA A 57 -9.61 -2.01 -19.70
CA ALA A 57 -8.52 -1.09 -20.04
C ALA A 57 -7.37 -1.82 -20.75
N LEU A 58 -6.97 -2.98 -20.24
CA LEU A 58 -5.95 -3.84 -20.87
C LEU A 58 -6.37 -4.30 -22.26
N LYS A 59 -7.62 -4.72 -22.45
CA LYS A 59 -8.14 -5.13 -23.76
C LYS A 59 -8.20 -4.00 -24.77
N ASN A 60 -8.52 -2.78 -24.34
CA ASN A 60 -8.50 -1.61 -25.19
C ASN A 60 -7.07 -1.27 -25.63
N PHE A 61 -6.11 -1.38 -24.70
CA PHE A 61 -4.70 -1.13 -24.97
C PHE A 61 -4.10 -2.15 -25.96
N ASP A 62 -4.34 -3.44 -25.73
CA ASP A 62 -3.85 -4.53 -26.58
C ASP A 62 -4.82 -5.72 -26.56
N ALA A 63 -5.73 -5.74 -27.54
CA ALA A 63 -6.76 -6.76 -27.64
C ALA A 63 -6.20 -8.16 -27.99
N GLU A 64 -5.06 -8.24 -28.70
CA GLU A 64 -4.44 -9.51 -29.07
C GLU A 64 -3.85 -10.17 -27.83
N ARG A 65 -3.10 -9.41 -27.03
CA ARG A 65 -2.46 -9.92 -25.82
C ARG A 65 -3.43 -10.21 -24.68
N TYR A 66 -4.43 -9.34 -24.48
CA TYR A 66 -5.31 -9.38 -23.30
C TYR A 66 -6.73 -9.86 -23.59
N GLY A 67 -7.06 -10.20 -24.84
CA GLY A 67 -8.42 -10.57 -25.27
C GLY A 67 -9.04 -11.73 -24.48
N SER A 68 -8.22 -12.67 -24.04
CA SER A 68 -8.65 -13.85 -23.27
C SER A 68 -8.93 -13.58 -21.79
N LEU A 69 -8.51 -12.45 -21.22
CA LEU A 69 -8.74 -12.12 -19.82
C LEU A 69 -10.25 -11.95 -19.56
N SER A 70 -10.76 -12.45 -18.43
CA SER A 70 -12.19 -12.42 -18.16
C SER A 70 -12.49 -12.37 -16.68
N PHE A 71 -13.49 -11.56 -16.34
CA PHE A 71 -14.20 -11.56 -15.06
C PHE A 71 -15.68 -11.89 -15.31
N ALA A 72 -15.99 -12.76 -16.27
CA ALA A 72 -17.37 -13.03 -16.68
C ALA A 72 -18.25 -13.45 -15.49
N ASN A 73 -19.44 -12.85 -15.38
CA ASN A 73 -20.38 -13.24 -14.34
C ASN A 73 -20.84 -14.69 -14.55
N PRO A 74 -20.74 -15.57 -13.54
CA PRO A 74 -21.25 -16.94 -13.65
C PRO A 74 -22.78 -17.00 -13.74
N LEU A 75 -23.49 -15.93 -13.36
CA LEU A 75 -24.94 -15.82 -13.42
C LEU A 75 -25.38 -15.14 -14.72
N PRO A 76 -26.26 -15.76 -15.53
CA PRO A 76 -26.78 -15.13 -16.73
C PRO A 76 -27.61 -13.88 -16.40
N LEU A 77 -27.76 -12.96 -17.35
CA LEU A 77 -28.52 -11.71 -17.16
C LEU A 77 -30.00 -11.92 -16.78
N SER A 78 -30.56 -13.10 -17.09
CA SER A 78 -31.92 -13.50 -16.73
C SER A 78 -32.04 -14.08 -15.32
N ASP A 79 -30.93 -14.42 -14.66
CA ASP A 79 -30.96 -14.95 -13.29
C ASP A 79 -31.37 -13.84 -12.31
N PRO A 80 -32.37 -14.06 -11.45
CA PRO A 80 -32.83 -13.04 -10.49
C PRO A 80 -31.75 -12.65 -9.46
N ARG A 81 -30.70 -13.48 -9.26
CA ARG A 81 -29.55 -13.16 -8.40
C ARG A 81 -28.57 -12.20 -9.08
N ASN A 82 -28.61 -12.06 -10.41
CA ASN A 82 -27.85 -11.05 -11.14
C ASN A 82 -28.58 -9.69 -11.00
N CYS A 83 -28.21 -8.95 -9.95
CA CYS A 83 -28.74 -7.65 -9.59
C CYS A 83 -28.81 -6.67 -10.77
N GLN A 84 -29.82 -5.80 -10.73
CA GLN A 84 -30.06 -4.82 -11.80
C GLN A 84 -29.10 -3.62 -11.75
N GLN A 85 -28.60 -3.29 -10.56
CA GLN A 85 -27.67 -2.20 -10.33
C GLN A 85 -26.34 -2.77 -9.88
N VAL A 86 -25.27 -2.33 -10.52
CA VAL A 86 -23.88 -2.67 -10.21
C VAL A 86 -23.07 -1.38 -10.09
N ALA A 87 -21.86 -1.47 -9.52
CA ALA A 87 -20.94 -0.34 -9.42
C ALA A 87 -20.61 0.24 -10.81
N ALA A 88 -20.33 1.54 -10.86
CA ALA A 88 -20.08 2.27 -12.11
C ALA A 88 -18.86 1.77 -12.90
N ASP A 89 -17.94 1.10 -12.22
CA ASP A 89 -16.73 0.49 -12.79
C ASP A 89 -16.88 -1.04 -12.92
N SER A 90 -18.11 -1.50 -13.16
CA SER A 90 -18.46 -2.91 -13.36
C SER A 90 -19.68 -3.03 -14.29
N SER A 91 -19.95 -4.25 -14.75
CA SER A 91 -21.11 -4.58 -15.57
C SER A 91 -21.84 -5.80 -15.01
N ARG A 92 -23.13 -5.94 -15.31
CA ARG A 92 -23.91 -7.16 -15.01
C ARG A 92 -23.32 -8.42 -15.66
N THR A 93 -22.51 -8.25 -16.71
CA THR A 93 -21.79 -9.34 -17.40
C THR A 93 -20.45 -9.69 -16.75
N THR A 94 -20.02 -8.96 -15.72
CA THR A 94 -18.79 -9.22 -14.98
C THR A 94 -19.10 -9.64 -13.54
N GLU A 95 -18.12 -10.07 -12.74
CA GLU A 95 -18.28 -10.35 -11.31
C GLU A 95 -17.02 -9.94 -10.55
N ASN A 96 -17.12 -8.95 -9.66
CA ASN A 96 -15.99 -8.48 -8.84
C ASN A 96 -15.49 -9.55 -7.87
N GLY A 97 -16.38 -10.41 -7.35
CA GLY A 97 -16.04 -11.43 -6.37
C GLY A 97 -15.07 -12.51 -6.87
N LEU A 98 -14.87 -12.64 -8.20
CA LEU A 98 -13.87 -13.56 -8.75
C LEU A 98 -12.44 -13.24 -8.31
N VAL A 99 -12.18 -12.00 -7.86
CA VAL A 99 -10.86 -11.58 -7.39
C VAL A 99 -10.34 -12.43 -6.22
N TRP A 100 -11.23 -12.93 -5.36
CA TRP A 100 -10.84 -13.73 -4.19
C TRP A 100 -10.21 -15.06 -4.60
N ASP A 101 -10.85 -15.75 -5.53
CA ASP A 101 -10.35 -17.01 -6.09
C ASP A 101 -9.09 -16.78 -6.92
N ILE A 102 -9.04 -15.71 -7.73
CA ILE A 102 -7.85 -15.34 -8.50
C ILE A 102 -6.67 -15.09 -7.55
N TYR A 103 -6.89 -14.34 -6.46
CA TYR A 103 -5.84 -14.03 -5.48
C TYR A 103 -5.34 -15.29 -4.75
N SER A 104 -6.25 -16.18 -4.33
CA SER A 104 -5.89 -17.48 -3.74
C SER A 104 -5.14 -18.37 -4.73
N GLN A 105 -5.64 -18.53 -5.96
CA GLN A 105 -5.05 -19.41 -6.97
C GLN A 105 -3.66 -18.95 -7.39
N VAL A 106 -3.44 -17.64 -7.55
CA VAL A 106 -2.11 -17.11 -7.87
C VAL A 106 -1.14 -17.36 -6.70
N GLY A 107 -1.54 -17.10 -5.46
CA GLY A 107 -0.69 -17.36 -4.30
C GLY A 107 -0.34 -18.85 -4.15
N ALA A 108 -1.34 -19.74 -4.28
CA ALA A 108 -1.13 -21.19 -4.25
C ALA A 108 -0.23 -21.66 -5.40
N TRP A 109 -0.41 -21.13 -6.61
CA TRP A 109 0.43 -21.44 -7.77
C TRP A 109 1.90 -21.07 -7.54
N LEU A 110 2.18 -19.88 -6.99
CA LEU A 110 3.54 -19.44 -6.68
C LEU A 110 4.22 -20.31 -5.60
N ARG A 111 3.43 -20.92 -4.71
CA ARG A 111 3.91 -21.85 -3.67
C ARG A 111 3.91 -23.32 -4.11
N SER A 112 3.48 -23.61 -5.34
CA SER A 112 3.41 -24.98 -5.86
C SER A 112 4.64 -25.34 -6.68
N ASP A 113 4.90 -26.65 -6.76
CA ASP A 113 5.92 -27.26 -7.64
C ASP A 113 5.42 -27.38 -9.10
N ALA A 114 4.37 -26.64 -9.48
CA ALA A 114 3.87 -26.68 -10.84
C ALA A 114 4.98 -26.25 -11.82
N PRO A 115 5.18 -26.97 -12.94
CA PRO A 115 6.24 -26.63 -13.91
C PRO A 115 6.01 -25.27 -14.60
N THR A 116 4.79 -24.72 -14.48
CA THR A 116 4.46 -23.38 -14.96
C THR A 116 4.84 -22.28 -13.98
N ASN A 117 5.17 -22.60 -12.72
CA ASN A 117 5.54 -21.62 -11.71
C ASN A 117 6.88 -20.94 -12.08
N PRO A 118 6.89 -19.62 -12.37
CA PRO A 118 8.10 -18.91 -12.77
C PRO A 118 9.11 -18.73 -11.64
N LEU A 119 8.74 -19.00 -10.39
CA LEU A 119 9.61 -18.97 -9.21
C LEU A 119 10.23 -20.33 -8.89
N ALA A 120 9.98 -21.37 -9.69
CA ALA A 120 10.75 -22.60 -9.69
C ALA A 120 12.05 -22.48 -10.52
N TYR A 121 12.22 -21.40 -11.30
CA TYR A 121 13.39 -21.15 -12.17
C TYR A 121 13.75 -22.32 -13.10
N GLY A 122 12.73 -23.08 -13.55
CA GLY A 122 12.91 -24.27 -14.40
C GLY A 122 13.30 -25.54 -13.63
N GLY A 123 13.37 -25.48 -12.31
CA GLY A 123 13.53 -26.64 -11.42
C GLY A 123 12.22 -27.38 -11.15
N GLU A 124 12.31 -28.46 -10.38
CA GLU A 124 11.19 -29.34 -10.03
C GLU A 124 10.39 -28.86 -8.81
N ALA A 125 10.89 -27.87 -8.06
CA ALA A 125 10.26 -27.35 -6.86
C ALA A 125 10.24 -25.82 -6.84
N THR A 126 9.23 -25.25 -6.18
CA THR A 126 9.22 -23.80 -5.93
C THR A 126 10.38 -23.40 -5.03
N LEU A 127 10.96 -22.23 -5.30
CA LEU A 127 11.92 -21.60 -4.40
C LEU A 127 11.25 -20.62 -3.42
N VAL A 128 9.92 -20.49 -3.47
CA VAL A 128 9.17 -19.61 -2.55
C VAL A 128 9.14 -20.22 -1.16
N ASP A 129 9.73 -19.49 -0.21
CA ASP A 129 9.68 -19.79 1.22
C ASP A 129 8.59 -18.96 1.92
N LYS A 130 8.51 -17.65 1.64
CA LYS A 130 7.51 -16.74 2.22
C LYS A 130 6.73 -15.97 1.16
N ALA A 131 5.42 -15.87 1.37
CA ALA A 131 4.53 -15.08 0.53
C ALA A 131 3.86 -13.96 1.35
N TYR A 132 3.96 -12.72 0.90
CA TYR A 132 3.38 -11.55 1.57
C TYR A 132 2.29 -10.93 0.73
N GLY A 133 1.10 -10.77 1.32
CA GLY A 133 0.00 -10.09 0.65
C GLY A 133 0.11 -8.57 0.77
N PHE A 134 -0.08 -7.86 -0.35
CA PHE A 134 -0.05 -6.40 -0.39
C PHE A 134 -1.30 -5.83 -1.07
N GLY A 135 -1.86 -4.78 -0.47
CA GLY A 135 -2.98 -4.03 -1.05
C GLY A 135 -2.89 -2.58 -0.61
N TYR A 136 -3.27 -1.66 -1.49
CA TYR A 136 -3.19 -0.22 -1.24
C TYR A 136 -4.53 0.42 -1.54
N SER A 137 -5.03 1.30 -0.66
CA SER A 137 -6.27 2.04 -0.86
C SER A 137 -7.46 1.09 -1.11
N GLN A 138 -8.11 1.16 -2.28
CA GLN A 138 -9.18 0.25 -2.67
C GLN A 138 -8.79 -1.23 -2.49
N THR A 139 -7.61 -1.65 -2.94
CA THR A 139 -7.17 -3.05 -2.79
C THR A 139 -6.64 -3.37 -1.40
N GLY A 140 -6.31 -2.37 -0.58
CA GLY A 140 -6.11 -2.55 0.86
C GLY A 140 -7.42 -2.94 1.56
N GLY A 141 -8.54 -2.35 1.13
CA GLY A 141 -9.87 -2.78 1.56
C GLY A 141 -10.27 -4.17 1.06
N TYR A 142 -9.83 -4.55 -0.15
CA TYR A 142 -10.01 -5.90 -0.67
C TYR A 142 -9.19 -6.91 0.17
N LEU A 143 -7.97 -6.55 0.59
CA LEU A 143 -7.24 -7.35 1.55
C LEU A 143 -7.98 -7.47 2.88
N ALA A 144 -8.63 -6.41 3.37
CA ALA A 144 -9.43 -6.52 4.59
C ALA A 144 -10.55 -7.57 4.46
N ASN A 145 -11.25 -7.59 3.32
CA ASN A 145 -12.22 -8.62 2.99
C ASN A 145 -11.59 -10.02 2.90
N TYR A 146 -10.48 -10.16 2.19
CA TYR A 146 -9.81 -11.44 1.98
C TYR A 146 -9.34 -12.04 3.32
N ILE A 147 -8.65 -11.24 4.13
CA ILE A 147 -8.11 -11.65 5.43
C ILE A 147 -9.22 -12.13 6.37
N ASN A 148 -10.31 -11.37 6.48
CA ASN A 148 -11.37 -11.69 7.45
C ASN A 148 -12.40 -12.69 6.92
N GLY A 149 -12.61 -12.75 5.61
CA GLY A 149 -13.75 -13.46 5.01
C GLY A 149 -13.39 -14.62 4.10
N VAL A 150 -12.17 -14.69 3.57
CA VAL A 150 -11.76 -15.72 2.58
C VAL A 150 -10.65 -16.60 3.13
N GLN A 151 -9.60 -15.98 3.69
CA GLN A 151 -8.45 -16.69 4.24
C GLN A 151 -8.81 -17.73 5.31
N PRO A 152 -9.79 -17.53 6.21
CA PRO A 152 -10.18 -18.58 7.15
C PRO A 152 -10.67 -19.85 6.46
N HIS A 153 -11.39 -19.73 5.34
CA HIS A 153 -11.84 -20.87 4.54
C HIS A 153 -10.68 -21.55 3.81
N VAL A 154 -9.72 -20.76 3.31
CA VAL A 154 -8.48 -21.30 2.74
C VAL A 154 -7.72 -22.12 3.79
N VAL A 155 -7.58 -21.61 5.02
CA VAL A 155 -6.91 -22.34 6.11
C VAL A 155 -7.67 -23.60 6.50
N GLU A 156 -9.00 -23.54 6.58
CA GLU A 156 -9.84 -24.71 6.86
C GLU A 156 -9.67 -25.81 5.80
N GLN A 157 -9.59 -25.42 4.53
CA GLN A 157 -9.47 -26.35 3.41
C GLN A 157 -8.05 -26.91 3.25
N ASP A 158 -7.04 -26.04 3.30
CA ASP A 158 -5.66 -26.37 2.91
C ASP A 158 -4.74 -26.60 4.12
N GLY A 159 -5.22 -26.33 5.34
CA GLY A 159 -4.51 -26.55 6.60
C GLY A 159 -3.50 -25.46 6.97
N ALA A 160 -3.25 -24.49 6.09
CA ALA A 160 -2.32 -23.38 6.31
C ALA A 160 -2.73 -22.15 5.48
N PRO A 161 -2.32 -20.92 5.89
CA PRO A 161 -2.59 -19.73 5.09
C PRO A 161 -1.69 -19.69 3.85
N ILE A 162 -2.23 -19.19 2.73
CA ILE A 162 -1.45 -18.97 1.50
C ILE A 162 -0.34 -17.93 1.72
N TYR A 163 -0.64 -16.86 2.46
CA TYR A 163 0.26 -15.76 2.74
C TYR A 163 0.71 -15.79 4.20
N ASP A 164 2.01 -15.62 4.42
CA ASP A 164 2.66 -15.64 5.73
C ASP A 164 2.51 -14.31 6.49
N GLY A 165 2.02 -13.24 5.84
CA GLY A 165 1.72 -11.95 6.45
C GLY A 165 1.19 -10.94 5.44
N TYR A 166 0.67 -9.81 5.93
CA TYR A 166 0.02 -8.80 5.09
C TYR A 166 0.45 -7.37 5.39
N ILE A 167 0.57 -6.57 4.34
CA ILE A 167 0.60 -5.10 4.42
C ILE A 167 -0.71 -4.56 3.84
N VAL A 168 -1.49 -3.91 4.69
CA VAL A 168 -2.74 -3.24 4.32
C VAL A 168 -2.45 -1.74 4.27
N GLY A 169 -2.14 -1.25 3.08
CA GLY A 169 -1.74 0.13 2.81
C GLY A 169 -2.94 1.07 2.67
N VAL A 170 -2.92 2.15 3.46
CA VAL A 170 -3.86 3.29 3.42
C VAL A 170 -5.33 2.90 3.28
N ALA A 171 -5.74 1.89 4.05
CA ALA A 171 -7.07 1.32 4.01
C ALA A 171 -7.54 0.88 5.41
N GLY A 172 -8.66 1.45 5.83
CA GLY A 172 -9.26 1.16 7.13
C GLY A 172 -10.55 1.94 7.37
N GLY A 173 -11.32 1.49 8.35
CA GLY A 173 -12.47 2.22 8.90
C GLY A 173 -13.48 2.60 7.82
N ALA A 174 -13.99 3.83 7.85
CA ALA A 174 -14.97 4.31 6.88
C ALA A 174 -14.38 4.74 5.54
N PHE A 175 -13.05 4.84 5.42
CA PHE A 175 -12.38 5.29 4.19
C PHE A 175 -12.40 4.20 3.09
N ALA A 176 -11.62 3.14 3.28
CA ALA A 176 -11.52 2.00 2.36
C ALA A 176 -11.47 0.68 3.14
N GLY A 177 -12.19 0.60 4.27
CA GLY A 177 -12.02 -0.51 5.23
C GLY A 177 -12.73 -1.82 4.90
N ALA A 178 -13.65 -1.85 3.93
CA ALA A 178 -14.26 -3.07 3.39
C ALA A 178 -15.03 -2.76 2.09
N TYR A 179 -15.18 -3.77 1.24
CA TYR A 179 -15.91 -3.71 -0.02
C TYR A 179 -17.01 -4.79 -0.09
N PRO A 180 -17.93 -4.75 -1.07
CA PRO A 180 -18.83 -5.87 -1.33
C PRO A 180 -18.04 -7.15 -1.66
N MET A 181 -18.49 -8.32 -1.18
CA MET A 181 -17.86 -9.60 -1.51
C MET A 181 -18.15 -10.04 -2.95
N ASN A 182 -19.28 -9.61 -3.51
CA ASN A 182 -19.59 -9.72 -4.93
C ASN A 182 -20.37 -8.48 -5.39
N GLN A 183 -20.61 -8.37 -6.69
CA GLN A 183 -21.20 -7.16 -7.27
C GLN A 183 -22.65 -6.87 -6.90
N CYS A 184 -23.36 -7.85 -6.32
CA CYS A 184 -24.78 -7.74 -5.96
C CYS A 184 -25.02 -7.58 -4.46
N GLU A 185 -23.94 -7.42 -3.70
CA GLU A 185 -23.98 -7.20 -2.26
C GLU A 185 -23.59 -5.76 -1.90
N SER A 186 -23.86 -5.39 -0.66
CA SER A 186 -23.35 -4.15 -0.07
C SER A 186 -22.14 -4.44 0.80
N ALA A 187 -21.21 -3.49 0.86
CA ALA A 187 -20.13 -3.56 1.84
C ALA A 187 -20.70 -3.54 3.27
N PRO A 188 -20.08 -4.23 4.24
CA PRO A 188 -20.42 -4.10 5.66
C PRO A 188 -20.41 -2.62 6.09
N PRO A 189 -21.32 -2.12 6.94
CA PRO A 189 -21.31 -0.71 7.38
C PRO A 189 -20.04 -0.35 8.16
N ALA A 190 -19.74 0.95 8.33
CA ALA A 190 -18.48 1.41 8.92
C ALA A 190 -18.22 0.92 10.36
N ALA A 191 -19.27 0.71 11.15
CA ALA A 191 -19.19 0.20 12.52
C ALA A 191 -19.20 -1.35 12.61
N ASP A 192 -19.26 -2.04 11.47
CA ASP A 192 -19.33 -3.50 11.45
C ASP A 192 -17.99 -4.12 11.91
N PRO A 193 -18.01 -5.08 12.85
CA PRO A 193 -16.79 -5.71 13.36
C PRO A 193 -15.97 -6.43 12.27
N ARG A 194 -16.59 -6.81 11.14
CA ARG A 194 -15.89 -7.43 10.00
C ARG A 194 -14.85 -6.52 9.35
N ARG A 195 -14.84 -5.21 9.66
CA ARG A 195 -13.81 -4.26 9.22
C ARG A 195 -12.54 -4.29 10.09
N GLN A 196 -12.56 -4.99 11.21
CA GLN A 196 -11.41 -5.18 12.11
C GLN A 196 -10.70 -6.48 11.83
N PHE A 197 -9.39 -6.48 12.01
CA PHE A 197 -8.61 -7.71 12.09
C PHE A 197 -8.65 -8.21 13.53
N ASN A 198 -8.82 -9.52 13.72
CA ASN A 198 -8.66 -10.17 15.00
C ASN A 198 -8.33 -11.65 14.79
N ASP A 199 -7.35 -12.18 15.51
CA ASP A 199 -7.01 -13.61 15.55
C ASP A 199 -6.75 -14.23 14.14
N VAL A 200 -6.07 -13.50 13.26
CA VAL A 200 -5.86 -13.88 11.85
C VAL A 200 -4.87 -15.05 11.68
N GLY A 201 -4.01 -15.31 12.68
CA GLY A 201 -3.03 -16.39 12.64
C GLY A 201 -1.70 -16.03 11.96
N VAL A 202 -1.65 -14.93 11.20
CA VAL A 202 -0.42 -14.38 10.60
C VAL A 202 -0.28 -12.88 10.86
N PRO A 203 0.94 -12.32 10.84
CA PRO A 203 1.16 -10.90 11.11
C PRO A 203 0.53 -9.96 10.10
N ILE A 204 -0.02 -8.85 10.59
CA ILE A 204 -0.58 -7.78 9.76
C ILE A 204 0.05 -6.44 10.17
N ILE A 205 0.51 -5.69 9.17
CA ILE A 205 0.84 -4.26 9.32
C ILE A 205 -0.19 -3.45 8.54
N ARG A 206 -0.99 -2.64 9.24
CA ARG A 206 -1.90 -1.66 8.63
C ARG A 206 -1.24 -0.28 8.66
N MET A 207 -1.11 0.33 7.48
CA MET A 207 -0.59 1.68 7.31
C MET A 207 -1.76 2.62 6.97
N MET A 208 -1.81 3.80 7.58
CA MET A 208 -2.71 4.90 7.20
C MET A 208 -1.88 6.14 6.87
N SER A 209 -2.36 7.01 5.99
CA SER A 209 -1.71 8.28 5.68
C SER A 209 -2.34 9.42 6.48
N GLN A 210 -1.70 10.59 6.49
CA GLN A 210 -2.28 11.81 7.05
C GLN A 210 -3.59 12.21 6.34
N SER A 211 -3.81 11.77 5.09
CA SER A 211 -5.02 12.06 4.31
C SER A 211 -6.23 11.24 4.75
N ASP A 212 -6.02 10.03 5.26
CA ASP A 212 -7.08 9.01 5.40
C ASP A 212 -7.26 8.49 6.84
N TYR A 213 -6.31 8.74 7.75
CA TYR A 213 -6.40 8.21 9.12
C TYR A 213 -7.67 8.66 9.88
N LEU A 214 -8.15 9.90 9.71
CA LEU A 214 -9.39 10.37 10.36
C LEU A 214 -10.64 9.67 9.82
N PHE A 215 -10.76 9.57 8.48
CA PHE A 215 -11.86 8.83 7.86
C PHE A 215 -11.81 7.34 8.20
N GLY A 216 -10.60 6.80 8.34
CA GLY A 216 -10.35 5.43 8.72
C GLY A 216 -10.23 5.18 10.22
N ILE A 217 -10.49 6.17 11.09
CA ILE A 217 -10.11 6.13 12.52
C ILE A 217 -10.74 4.95 13.27
N GLY A 218 -11.92 4.50 12.82
CA GLY A 218 -12.57 3.31 13.36
C GLY A 218 -11.72 2.04 13.25
N SER A 219 -10.70 2.00 12.38
CA SER A 219 -9.73 0.89 12.24
C SER A 219 -8.62 0.87 13.29
N ARG A 220 -8.52 1.90 14.13
CA ARG A 220 -7.57 1.90 15.25
C ARG A 220 -7.96 0.79 16.22
N ARG A 221 -6.98 -0.05 16.54
CA ARG A 221 -6.99 -0.98 17.66
C ARG A 221 -5.57 -1.02 18.24
N PRO A 222 -5.40 -1.41 19.51
CA PRO A 222 -4.07 -1.60 20.07
C PRO A 222 -3.22 -2.56 19.23
N ASP A 223 -1.93 -2.26 19.15
CA ASP A 223 -0.91 -3.19 18.68
C ASP A 223 -0.94 -4.49 19.50
N SER A 224 -0.52 -5.60 18.88
CA SER A 224 -0.46 -6.90 19.55
C SER A 224 0.71 -7.74 19.03
N ASP A 225 1.38 -8.40 19.98
CA ASP A 225 2.45 -9.39 19.75
C ASP A 225 2.00 -10.81 20.09
N LEU A 226 0.73 -10.97 20.46
CA LEU A 226 0.22 -12.26 20.91
C LEU A 226 0.26 -13.28 19.76
N PRO A 227 0.66 -14.53 20.02
CA PRO A 227 0.51 -15.60 19.05
C PRO A 227 -0.94 -15.69 18.56
N GLY A 228 -1.13 -15.70 17.24
CA GLY A 228 -2.45 -15.72 16.60
C GLY A 228 -3.02 -14.33 16.27
N ASP A 229 -2.59 -13.27 16.92
CA ASP A 229 -3.14 -11.91 16.76
C ASP A 229 -2.02 -10.86 16.64
N LYS A 230 -0.99 -11.17 15.84
CA LYS A 230 0.13 -10.28 15.56
C LYS A 230 -0.32 -9.11 14.69
N TYR A 231 -0.38 -7.91 15.27
CA TYR A 231 -0.88 -6.71 14.60
C TYR A 231 -0.06 -5.46 14.92
N ARG A 232 0.15 -4.64 13.88
CA ARG A 232 0.69 -3.28 13.99
C ARG A 232 -0.15 -2.29 13.21
N HIS A 233 -0.37 -1.13 13.81
CA HIS A 233 -1.01 0.01 13.17
C HIS A 233 -0.06 1.21 13.12
N TYR A 234 0.14 1.77 11.93
CA TYR A 234 0.93 2.98 11.75
C TYR A 234 0.13 4.04 11.02
N GLU A 235 0.29 5.28 11.47
CA GLU A 235 -0.26 6.46 10.80
C GLU A 235 0.91 7.35 10.38
N MET A 236 1.18 7.39 9.07
CA MET A 236 2.33 8.07 8.48
C MET A 236 2.15 9.59 8.54
N ALA A 237 2.75 10.21 9.55
CA ALA A 237 2.66 11.65 9.75
C ALA A 237 3.39 12.39 8.62
N GLY A 238 2.71 13.35 7.98
CA GLY A 238 3.18 14.10 6.80
C GLY A 238 2.88 13.45 5.45
N ALA A 239 2.61 12.14 5.42
CA ALA A 239 2.40 11.42 4.16
C ALA A 239 0.99 11.66 3.58
N GLY A 240 0.93 11.95 2.28
CA GLY A 240 -0.31 11.92 1.51
C GLY A 240 -0.67 10.50 1.05
N HIS A 241 -1.93 10.26 0.71
CA HIS A 241 -2.40 8.99 0.17
C HIS A 241 -1.98 8.77 -1.29
N ALA A 242 -2.26 9.75 -2.14
CA ALA A 242 -2.08 9.68 -3.60
C ALA A 242 -0.82 10.43 -4.01
N THR A 243 0.34 9.85 -3.68
CA THR A 243 1.67 10.41 -3.94
C THR A 243 1.97 10.47 -5.43
N PRO A 244 2.92 11.30 -5.90
CA PRO A 244 3.33 11.29 -7.31
C PRO A 244 3.94 9.96 -7.74
N ASP A 245 4.50 9.18 -6.82
CA ASP A 245 5.07 7.85 -7.09
C ASP A 245 4.05 6.87 -7.66
N GLU A 246 2.77 6.94 -7.26
CA GLU A 246 1.72 6.08 -7.83
C GLU A 246 1.57 6.26 -9.34
N LEU A 247 1.90 7.46 -9.84
CA LEU A 247 1.82 7.83 -11.26
C LEU A 247 3.16 7.69 -11.97
N TYR A 248 4.29 7.90 -11.30
CA TYR A 248 5.61 7.66 -11.88
C TYR A 248 5.87 6.19 -12.20
N PHE A 249 5.23 5.28 -11.46
CA PHE A 249 5.36 3.84 -11.64
C PHE A 249 4.19 3.20 -12.39
N SER A 250 3.21 3.99 -12.85
CA SER A 250 2.06 3.50 -13.63
C SER A 250 2.33 3.47 -15.13
N ALA A 251 1.32 3.14 -15.93
CA ALA A 251 1.39 3.19 -17.38
C ALA A 251 1.69 4.62 -17.88
N GLN A 252 2.41 4.74 -19.00
CA GLN A 252 2.70 6.05 -19.58
C GLN A 252 1.41 6.73 -20.07
N PRO A 253 1.36 8.07 -20.15
CA PRO A 253 0.16 8.79 -20.58
C PRO A 253 -0.45 8.29 -21.90
N ASP A 254 0.38 7.99 -22.90
CA ASP A 254 -0.09 7.50 -24.20
C ASP A 254 -0.74 6.11 -24.09
N ASP A 255 -0.20 5.23 -23.23
CA ASP A 255 -0.76 3.90 -22.98
C ASP A 255 -2.11 3.99 -22.22
N ILE A 256 -2.22 4.94 -21.28
CA ILE A 256 -3.47 5.22 -20.56
C ILE A 256 -4.56 5.67 -21.54
N ILE A 257 -4.21 6.55 -22.50
CA ILE A 257 -5.13 7.01 -23.54
C ILE A 257 -5.52 5.86 -24.46
N ALA A 258 -4.55 5.04 -24.89
CA ALA A 258 -4.82 3.84 -25.71
C ALA A 258 -5.70 2.81 -24.98
N ALA A 259 -5.60 2.72 -23.65
CA ALA A 259 -6.49 1.93 -22.81
C ALA A 259 -7.92 2.51 -22.69
N GLY A 260 -8.20 3.67 -23.29
CA GLY A 260 -9.48 4.36 -23.23
C GLY A 260 -9.73 5.03 -21.87
N ARG A 261 -8.67 5.43 -21.16
CA ARG A 261 -8.76 6.06 -19.83
C ARG A 261 -8.22 7.49 -19.85
N THR A 262 -8.63 8.25 -18.84
CA THR A 262 -8.16 9.63 -18.65
C THR A 262 -6.85 9.64 -17.88
N VAL A 263 -5.85 10.35 -18.39
CA VAL A 263 -4.56 10.55 -17.70
C VAL A 263 -4.80 11.31 -16.38
N PRO A 264 -4.45 10.74 -15.22
CA PRO A 264 -4.62 11.42 -13.94
C PRO A 264 -3.70 12.65 -13.85
N PRO A 265 -4.16 13.76 -13.23
CA PRO A 265 -3.35 14.96 -13.11
C PRO A 265 -2.23 14.79 -12.06
N MET A 266 -1.03 15.27 -12.41
CA MET A 266 0.14 15.37 -11.51
C MET A 266 0.11 16.59 -10.59
N ASN A 267 -0.75 17.56 -10.89
CA ASN A 267 -0.90 18.79 -10.13
C ASN A 267 -2.32 18.91 -9.57
N CYS A 268 -2.39 19.49 -8.38
CA CYS A 268 -3.58 19.99 -7.73
C CYS A 268 -3.59 21.52 -7.80
N ASN A 269 -4.62 22.16 -7.24
CA ASN A 269 -4.76 23.62 -7.29
C ASN A 269 -3.64 24.33 -6.51
N GLU A 270 -3.13 23.70 -5.44
CA GLU A 270 -2.03 24.20 -4.61
C GLU A 270 -0.65 23.95 -5.24
N GLY A 271 -0.58 23.25 -6.38
CA GLY A 271 0.67 22.90 -7.08
C GLY A 271 0.86 21.39 -7.24
N PRO A 272 2.10 20.92 -7.38
CA PRO A 272 2.38 19.49 -7.45
C PRO A 272 1.86 18.73 -6.23
N ARG A 273 1.48 17.46 -6.43
CA ARG A 273 1.14 16.55 -5.31
C ARG A 273 2.29 16.48 -4.30
N SER A 274 1.96 16.17 -3.04
CA SER A 274 2.96 16.08 -1.97
C SER A 274 4.13 15.17 -2.33
N ARG A 275 5.35 15.70 -2.21
CA ARG A 275 6.60 14.96 -2.46
C ARG A 275 7.11 14.23 -1.22
N PHE A 276 6.29 14.12 -0.18
CA PHE A 276 6.66 13.41 1.04
C PHE A 276 7.04 11.96 0.70
N PRO A 277 8.25 11.48 1.08
CA PRO A 277 8.76 10.19 0.62
C PRO A 277 8.17 9.03 1.43
N SER A 278 6.90 8.71 1.15
CA SER A 278 6.14 7.68 1.86
C SER A 278 6.77 6.27 1.75
N SER A 279 7.59 6.03 0.71
CA SER A 279 8.30 4.77 0.51
C SER A 279 9.19 4.36 1.67
N ILE A 280 9.77 5.31 2.43
CA ILE A 280 10.62 4.98 3.58
C ILE A 280 9.86 4.18 4.65
N PHE A 281 8.56 4.47 4.82
CA PHE A 281 7.72 3.77 5.79
C PHE A 281 7.32 2.39 5.29
N PHE A 282 7.01 2.24 4.01
CA PHE A 282 6.65 0.96 3.42
C PHE A 282 7.85 0.01 3.28
N ASN A 283 9.04 0.52 2.98
CA ASN A 283 10.29 -0.25 3.00
C ASN A 283 10.55 -0.83 4.40
N ALA A 284 10.45 0.01 5.44
CA ALA A 284 10.59 -0.43 6.83
C ALA A 284 9.49 -1.43 7.25
N ALA A 285 8.24 -1.19 6.82
CA ALA A 285 7.13 -2.11 7.10
C ALA A 285 7.37 -3.50 6.47
N LEU A 286 7.79 -3.57 5.20
CA LEU A 286 8.08 -4.84 4.53
C LEU A 286 9.23 -5.59 5.21
N LYS A 287 10.33 -4.89 5.52
CA LYS A 287 11.47 -5.47 6.23
C LYS A 287 11.05 -6.00 7.61
N ASN A 288 10.29 -5.23 8.38
CA ASN A 288 9.87 -5.65 9.72
C ASN A 288 8.83 -6.76 9.68
N LEU A 289 7.97 -6.81 8.65
CA LEU A 289 7.03 -7.92 8.45
C LEU A 289 7.79 -9.24 8.21
N ASP A 290 8.80 -9.23 7.34
CA ASP A 290 9.64 -10.41 7.08
C ASP A 290 10.35 -10.90 8.35
N LEU A 291 10.97 -10.00 9.12
CA LEU A 291 11.57 -10.32 10.42
C LEU A 291 10.54 -10.89 11.42
N TRP A 292 9.32 -10.36 11.44
CA TRP A 292 8.29 -10.85 12.35
C TRP A 292 7.80 -12.25 11.99
N VAL A 293 7.75 -12.54 10.69
CA VAL A 293 7.33 -13.85 10.17
C VAL A 293 8.44 -14.89 10.35
N ARG A 294 9.69 -14.54 10.06
CA ARG A 294 10.82 -15.48 10.06
C ARG A 294 11.44 -15.69 11.42
N GLU A 295 11.58 -14.62 12.19
CA GLU A 295 12.39 -14.59 13.41
C GLU A 295 11.55 -14.25 14.66
N ASP A 296 10.24 -14.06 14.51
CA ASP A 296 9.34 -13.64 15.59
C ASP A 296 9.72 -12.28 16.22
N ILE A 297 10.48 -11.45 15.48
CA ILE A 297 10.90 -10.13 15.97
C ILE A 297 9.84 -9.10 15.60
N ALA A 298 8.99 -8.75 16.57
CA ALA A 298 7.90 -7.80 16.37
C ALA A 298 8.40 -6.43 15.84
N PRO A 299 7.66 -5.77 14.93
CA PRO A 299 7.95 -4.41 14.50
C PRO A 299 7.86 -3.42 15.67
N PRO A 300 8.60 -2.30 15.63
CA PRO A 300 8.52 -1.27 16.67
C PRO A 300 7.12 -0.64 16.72
N SER A 301 6.55 -0.37 17.89
CA SER A 301 5.28 0.36 18.00
C SER A 301 5.47 1.86 17.83
N ALA A 302 4.48 2.55 17.26
CA ALA A 302 4.44 4.01 17.19
C ALA A 302 3.07 4.51 17.66
N ASP A 303 3.06 5.63 18.38
CA ASP A 303 1.81 6.27 18.77
C ASP A 303 1.07 6.78 17.52
N PRO A 304 -0.28 6.71 17.50
CA PRO A 304 -1.05 7.26 16.38
C PRO A 304 -0.94 8.80 16.33
N ILE A 305 -1.38 9.39 15.22
CA ILE A 305 -1.55 10.84 15.11
C ILE A 305 -2.55 11.30 16.18
N LEU A 306 -2.17 12.35 16.91
CA LEU A 306 -2.97 12.90 17.99
C LEU A 306 -4.24 13.56 17.46
N VAL A 307 -5.38 13.22 18.07
CA VAL A 307 -6.70 13.74 17.70
C VAL A 307 -7.39 14.29 18.94
N GLU A 308 -7.81 15.55 18.87
CA GLU A 308 -8.62 16.19 19.89
C GLU A 308 -9.88 16.78 19.25
N ASN A 309 -11.04 16.53 19.86
CA ASN A 309 -12.33 17.01 19.37
C ASN A 309 -12.59 16.69 17.88
N GLY A 310 -12.12 15.53 17.41
CA GLY A 310 -12.27 15.08 16.02
C GLY A 310 -11.35 15.74 15.00
N SER A 311 -10.33 16.49 15.44
CA SER A 311 -9.37 17.19 14.58
C SER A 311 -7.92 16.81 14.92
N PRO A 312 -6.97 16.90 13.97
CA PRO A 312 -5.55 16.68 14.28
C PRO A 312 -5.05 17.73 15.26
N VAL A 313 -4.21 17.32 16.21
CA VAL A 313 -3.36 18.24 16.96
C VAL A 313 -2.15 18.58 16.11
N LEU A 314 -1.87 19.88 15.93
CA LEU A 314 -0.75 20.36 15.12
C LEU A 314 0.37 20.91 16.00
N ASP A 315 1.61 20.81 15.54
CA ASP A 315 2.78 21.46 16.14
C ASP A 315 2.87 22.95 15.73
N GLN A 316 3.89 23.66 16.22
CA GLN A 316 4.11 25.07 15.92
C GLN A 316 4.36 25.37 14.43
N PHE A 317 4.65 24.35 13.62
CA PHE A 317 4.87 24.47 12.18
C PHE A 317 3.66 24.03 11.35
N GLY A 318 2.56 23.66 12.00
CA GLY A 318 1.35 23.19 11.36
C GLY A 318 1.40 21.73 10.89
N ASN A 319 2.40 20.96 11.30
CA ASN A 319 2.46 19.52 11.03
C ASN A 319 1.70 18.76 12.13
N VAL A 320 1.07 17.63 11.80
CA VAL A 320 0.38 16.79 12.80
C VAL A 320 1.34 16.31 13.88
N GLN A 321 0.88 16.15 15.12
CA GLN A 321 1.64 15.56 16.21
C GLN A 321 1.39 14.05 16.36
N GLY A 322 2.35 13.31 16.92
CA GLY A 322 2.32 11.85 16.98
C GLY A 322 2.51 11.21 15.60
N GLY A 323 2.00 9.98 15.46
CA GLY A 323 2.14 9.17 14.25
C GLY A 323 3.53 8.58 14.09
N LEU A 324 3.68 7.82 13.01
CA LEU A 324 4.98 7.37 12.50
C LEU A 324 5.71 8.58 11.89
N ARG A 325 6.63 9.16 12.66
CA ARG A 325 7.38 10.36 12.28
C ARG A 325 8.65 10.04 11.48
N SER A 326 9.22 11.08 10.88
CA SER A 326 10.40 11.01 10.02
C SER A 326 11.19 12.33 10.11
N PRO A 327 12.40 12.42 9.53
CA PRO A 327 13.18 13.66 9.54
C PRO A 327 12.44 14.85 8.93
N PHE A 328 11.48 14.61 8.02
CA PHE A 328 10.68 15.67 7.38
C PHE A 328 9.75 16.40 8.34
N LEU A 329 9.47 15.79 9.50
CA LEU A 329 8.58 16.29 10.54
C LEU A 329 9.32 16.59 11.86
N ASP A 330 10.45 15.93 12.12
CA ASP A 330 11.26 16.13 13.32
C ASP A 330 12.40 17.16 13.11
N VAL A 331 12.81 17.34 11.85
CA VAL A 331 13.77 18.35 11.40
C VAL A 331 13.13 19.09 10.21
N PRO A 332 11.98 19.77 10.44
CA PRO A 332 11.11 20.22 9.36
C PRO A 332 11.74 21.36 8.56
N THR A 333 11.51 21.34 7.26
CA THR A 333 11.78 22.44 6.31
C THR A 333 10.50 22.94 5.63
N SER A 334 9.38 22.29 5.90
CA SER A 334 8.10 22.49 5.23
C SER A 334 6.94 22.16 6.19
N THR A 335 5.78 22.76 5.92
CA THR A 335 4.49 22.26 6.42
C THR A 335 3.94 21.25 5.41
N TRP A 336 3.52 20.07 5.90
CA TRP A 336 2.98 18.98 5.10
C TRP A 336 1.48 18.83 5.30
N PHE A 337 0.74 18.96 4.20
CA PHE A 337 -0.72 18.83 4.21
C PHE A 337 -1.13 17.49 3.63
N GLY A 338 -2.08 16.82 4.30
CA GLY A 338 -2.61 15.52 3.86
C GLY A 338 -3.62 15.65 2.71
N THR A 339 -4.18 16.82 2.46
CA THR A 339 -5.23 17.01 1.44
C THR A 339 -4.95 18.27 0.62
N ALA A 340 -5.38 18.25 -0.64
CA ALA A 340 -5.29 19.35 -1.59
C ALA A 340 -6.64 19.51 -2.33
N THR A 341 -6.84 20.61 -3.05
CA THR A 341 -8.05 20.81 -3.87
C THR A 341 -7.77 20.57 -5.34
N GLY A 342 -8.76 20.14 -6.12
CA GLY A 342 -8.59 19.90 -7.55
C GLY A 342 -9.36 18.69 -8.06
N ALA A 343 -9.08 18.31 -9.30
CA ALA A 343 -9.70 17.16 -9.95
C ALA A 343 -9.15 15.82 -9.41
N SER A 344 -9.86 14.72 -9.68
CA SER A 344 -9.41 13.36 -9.38
C SER A 344 -9.04 13.22 -7.88
N PHE A 345 -7.91 12.59 -7.56
CA PHE A 345 -7.47 12.26 -6.21
C PHE A 345 -6.78 13.41 -5.46
N CYS A 346 -6.93 14.66 -5.89
CA CYS A 346 -6.33 15.81 -5.19
C CYS A 346 -6.76 15.91 -3.71
N PHE A 347 -8.01 15.53 -3.40
CA PHE A 347 -8.52 15.53 -2.02
C PHE A 347 -7.75 14.61 -1.06
N ILE A 348 -6.90 13.71 -1.58
CA ILE A 348 -6.04 12.80 -0.79
C ILE A 348 -4.57 12.81 -1.24
N ALA A 349 -4.17 13.66 -2.19
CA ALA A 349 -2.79 13.71 -2.67
C ALA A 349 -1.85 14.52 -1.77
N GLY A 350 -2.41 15.40 -0.94
CA GLY A 350 -1.66 16.34 -0.12
C GLY A 350 -0.83 17.34 -0.92
N TYR A 351 -0.20 18.28 -0.22
CA TYR A 351 0.78 19.20 -0.79
C TYR A 351 1.80 19.64 0.26
N GLU A 352 2.85 20.30 -0.20
CA GLU A 352 3.95 20.80 0.61
C GLU A 352 3.98 22.33 0.56
N ARG A 353 4.18 22.98 1.70
CA ARG A 353 4.52 24.40 1.76
C ARG A 353 5.89 24.57 2.42
N PRO A 354 6.96 24.80 1.63
CA PRO A 354 8.29 25.08 2.17
C PRO A 354 8.27 26.29 3.11
N PHE A 355 9.11 26.26 4.14
CA PHE A 355 9.35 27.41 5.00
C PHE A 355 10.10 28.52 4.25
N ASP A 356 9.91 29.75 4.70
CA ASP A 356 10.71 30.88 4.22
C ASP A 356 12.14 30.84 4.78
N GLU A 357 13.01 31.64 4.16
CA GLU A 357 14.43 31.68 4.49
C GLU A 357 14.68 32.14 5.93
N ASP A 358 13.88 33.08 6.45
CA ASP A 358 13.99 33.57 7.83
C ASP A 358 13.68 32.46 8.85
N THR A 359 12.64 31.66 8.59
CA THR A 359 12.30 30.49 9.40
C THR A 359 13.40 29.45 9.34
N LEU A 360 13.92 29.13 8.15
CA LEU A 360 15.00 28.16 7.98
C LEU A 360 16.29 28.61 8.68
N ASN A 361 16.69 29.88 8.55
CA ASN A 361 17.86 30.44 9.22
C ASN A 361 17.72 30.44 10.75
N SER A 362 16.50 30.62 11.26
CA SER A 362 16.21 30.55 12.70
C SER A 362 16.32 29.11 13.23
N LEU A 363 15.83 28.12 12.48
CA LEU A 363 15.90 26.70 12.86
C LEU A 363 17.29 26.11 12.67
N TYR A 364 17.95 26.47 11.57
CA TYR A 364 19.22 25.94 11.11
C TYR A 364 20.15 27.10 10.75
N PRO A 365 20.95 27.62 11.70
CA PRO A 365 21.83 28.75 11.42
C PRO A 365 22.95 28.47 10.40
N THR A 366 23.20 27.19 10.08
CA THR A 366 24.20 26.74 9.10
C THR A 366 23.85 25.38 8.52
N HIS A 367 24.38 25.08 7.35
CA HIS A 367 24.03 23.87 6.60
C HIS A 367 24.51 22.64 7.36
N GLY A 368 25.67 22.79 8.02
CA GLY A 368 26.18 21.79 8.95
C GLY A 368 25.25 21.50 10.13
N SER A 369 24.50 22.50 10.62
CA SER A 369 23.51 22.31 11.68
C SER A 369 22.29 21.52 11.20
N TYR A 370 21.74 21.85 10.03
CA TYR A 370 20.66 21.08 9.39
C TYR A 370 21.09 19.63 9.13
N VAL A 371 22.22 19.43 8.44
CA VAL A 371 22.72 18.10 8.10
C VAL A 371 22.99 17.27 9.35
N LYS A 372 23.53 17.88 10.42
CA LYS A 372 23.76 17.18 11.69
C LYS A 372 22.45 16.76 12.34
N ALA A 373 21.44 17.62 12.35
CA ALA A 373 20.13 17.32 12.91
C ALA A 373 19.45 16.17 12.16
N VAL A 374 19.41 16.23 10.82
CA VAL A 374 18.86 15.14 10.00
C VAL A 374 19.64 13.83 10.23
N LYS A 375 20.97 13.88 10.24
CA LYS A 375 21.78 12.67 10.46
C LYS A 375 21.55 12.04 11.83
N GLN A 376 21.35 12.85 12.87
CA GLN A 376 21.05 12.35 14.21
C GLN A 376 19.69 11.66 14.25
N ASN A 377 18.64 12.32 13.74
CA ASN A 377 17.29 11.75 13.71
C ASN A 377 17.21 10.48 12.84
N VAL A 378 17.84 10.47 11.65
CA VAL A 378 17.90 9.27 10.79
C VAL A 378 18.56 8.09 11.49
N ARG A 379 19.67 8.29 12.22
CA ARG A 379 20.34 7.20 12.95
C ARG A 379 19.48 6.64 14.06
N GLU A 380 18.74 7.49 14.74
CA GLU A 380 17.79 7.08 15.77
C GLU A 380 16.68 6.22 15.16
N LEU A 381 16.02 6.71 14.11
CA LEU A 381 14.96 5.97 13.41
C LEU A 381 15.45 4.65 12.78
N GLU A 382 16.67 4.62 12.24
CA GLU A 382 17.31 3.39 11.76
C GLU A 382 17.52 2.39 12.90
N SER A 383 18.04 2.84 14.04
CA SER A 383 18.27 1.97 15.22
C SER A 383 16.95 1.41 15.79
N GLN A 384 15.86 2.17 15.67
CA GLN A 384 14.52 1.77 16.06
C GLN A 384 13.82 0.88 15.03
N ARG A 385 14.42 0.71 13.82
CA ARG A 385 13.85 0.00 12.66
C ARG A 385 12.66 0.69 12.00
N PHE A 386 12.47 1.99 12.22
CA PHE A 386 11.52 2.81 11.44
C PHE A 386 12.08 3.24 10.09
N LEU A 387 13.39 3.09 9.87
CA LEU A 387 14.05 3.23 8.57
C LEU A 387 14.87 1.99 8.24
N THR A 388 14.96 1.68 6.95
CA THR A 388 15.92 0.71 6.45
C THR A 388 17.33 1.34 6.37
N LYS A 389 18.36 0.49 6.24
CA LYS A 389 19.73 0.97 6.03
C LYS A 389 19.84 1.78 4.73
N ASP A 390 19.13 1.36 3.70
CA ASP A 390 19.13 2.03 2.39
C ASP A 390 18.43 3.38 2.42
N ASP A 391 17.28 3.47 3.08
CA ASP A 391 16.59 4.75 3.29
C ASP A 391 17.44 5.71 4.13
N ALA A 392 18.06 5.22 5.21
CA ALA A 392 18.97 6.02 6.03
C ALA A 392 20.15 6.58 5.21
N ARG A 393 20.76 5.76 4.35
CA ARG A 393 21.81 6.20 3.42
C ARG A 393 21.30 7.22 2.39
N SER A 394 20.08 7.07 1.87
CA SER A 394 19.49 8.04 0.95
C SER A 394 19.26 9.38 1.63
N LEU A 395 18.60 9.39 2.78
CA LEU A 395 18.28 10.60 3.55
C LEU A 395 19.53 11.36 3.99
N HIS A 396 20.59 10.64 4.39
CA HIS A 396 21.88 11.27 4.68
C HIS A 396 22.50 11.96 3.46
N ARG A 397 22.36 11.40 2.26
CA ARG A 397 22.87 12.00 1.01
C ARG A 397 22.02 13.17 0.55
N GLU A 398 20.70 13.05 0.67
CA GLU A 398 19.75 14.11 0.35
C GLU A 398 19.99 15.33 1.23
N ALA A 399 20.10 15.15 2.56
CA ALA A 399 20.39 16.24 3.48
C ALA A 399 21.70 16.96 3.14
N ALA A 400 22.76 16.22 2.81
CA ALA A 400 24.07 16.78 2.46
C ALA A 400 24.09 17.52 1.11
N ARG A 401 23.05 17.38 0.29
CA ARG A 401 22.89 18.07 -1.01
C ARG A 401 21.78 19.11 -0.97
N ALA A 402 21.07 19.23 0.14
CA ALA A 402 19.94 20.13 0.26
C ALA A 402 20.40 21.58 0.33
N GLU A 403 19.65 22.47 -0.29
CA GLU A 403 19.86 23.92 -0.22
C GLU A 403 19.14 24.51 1.01
N ILE A 404 19.48 23.97 2.18
CA ILE A 404 19.01 24.48 3.49
C ILE A 404 20.18 25.20 4.16
N PRO A 405 19.96 26.43 4.71
CA PRO A 405 20.99 27.28 5.30
C PRO A 405 21.92 26.56 6.24
#